data_AF-A0A3L7QTV2-F1
#
_entry.id   AF-A0A3L7QTV2-F1
#
_cell.length_a   1.000
_cell.length_b   1.000
_cell.length_c   1.000
_cell.angle_alpha   90.00
_cell.angle_beta   90.00
_cell.angle_gamma   90.00
#
_symmetry.space_group_name_H-M   'P 1'
#
loop_
_entity.id
_entity.type
_entity.pdbx_description
1 polymer ?
#
loop_
_entity_poly.entity_id
_entity_poly.type
_entity_poly.pdbx_seq_one_letter_code
_entity_poly.pdbx_strand_id
1 'polypeptide(L)' 'GFILLRQKGSHIILRRGPMGCVVPNHREIKMGTLSGILKQAGVSAEEFIETLRK' A
#
# COMPACT_ATOMS: atom_id res chain seq x y z
N GLY A 1 -7.96 -7.70 -6.72
CA GLY A 1 -7.41 -7.03 -5.52
C GLY A 1 -5.89 -7.21 -5.45
N PHE A 2 -5.26 -6.73 -4.37
CA PHE A 2 -3.87 -7.03 -4.06
C PHE A 2 -3.76 -8.41 -3.37
N ILE A 3 -2.75 -9.19 -3.72
CA ILE A 3 -2.38 -10.45 -3.07
C ILE A 3 -1.08 -10.27 -2.31
N LEU A 4 -0.96 -10.91 -1.14
CA LEU A 4 0.29 -10.95 -0.39
C LEU A 4 1.24 -11.97 -1.02
N LEU A 5 2.46 -11.53 -1.34
CA LEU A 5 3.50 -12.42 -1.88
C LEU A 5 4.44 -12.93 -0.80
N ARG A 6 5.03 -12.01 -0.02
CA ARG A 6 5.95 -12.32 1.08
C ARG A 6 6.13 -11.13 2.01
N GLN A 7 6.67 -11.39 3.20
CA GLN A 7 7.06 -10.36 4.16
C GLN A 7 8.53 -10.54 4.53
N LYS A 8 9.29 -9.44 4.60
CA LYS A 8 10.66 -9.42 5.13
C LYS A 8 10.74 -8.36 6.22
N GLY A 9 10.86 -8.81 7.47
CA GLY A 9 10.78 -7.94 8.64
C GLY A 9 9.43 -7.20 8.65
N SER A 10 9.47 -5.88 8.73
CA SER A 10 8.26 -5.05 8.70
C SER A 10 7.78 -4.69 7.29
N HIS A 11 8.42 -5.11 6.21
CA HIS A 11 7.97 -4.76 4.85
C HIS A 11 7.19 -5.91 4.23
N ILE A 12 5.95 -5.64 3.82
CA ILE A 12 5.06 -6.57 3.13
C ILE A 12 5.09 -6.29 1.64
N ILE A 13 5.26 -7.32 0.83
CA ILE A 13 5.24 -7.22 -0.63
C ILE A 13 3.90 -7.74 -1.12
N LEU A 14 3.17 -6.87 -1.80
CA LEU A 14 1.85 -7.08 -2.38
C LEU A 14 1.94 -7.06 -3.91
N ARG A 15 1.00 -7.72 -4.59
CA ARG A 15 0.90 -7.70 -6.05
C ARG A 15 -0.55 -7.58 -6.52
N ARG A 16 -0.80 -6.79 -7.56
CA ARG A 16 -2.09 -6.68 -8.27
C ARG A 16 -1.82 -6.77 -9.76
N GLY A 17 -2.08 -7.94 -10.35
CA GLY A 17 -1.71 -8.20 -11.76
C GLY A 17 -0.20 -8.03 -11.98
N PRO A 18 0.26 -7.19 -12.92
CA PRO A 18 1.69 -6.91 -13.11
C PRO A 18 2.27 -5.93 -12.08
N MET A 19 1.44 -5.24 -11.30
CA MET A 19 1.89 -4.20 -10.36
C MET A 19 2.35 -4.82 -9.04
N GLY A 20 3.60 -4.55 -8.64
CA GLY A 20 4.11 -4.84 -7.31
C GLY A 20 4.02 -3.62 -6.40
N CYS A 21 3.71 -3.83 -5.12
CA CYS A 21 3.72 -2.76 -4.12
C CYS A 21 4.37 -3.23 -2.82
N VAL A 22 5.24 -2.41 -2.22
CA VAL A 22 5.84 -2.68 -0.92
C VAL A 22 5.23 -1.74 0.11
N VAL A 23 4.67 -2.32 1.17
CA VAL A 23 4.00 -1.59 2.26
C VAL A 23 4.71 -1.90 3.59
N PRO A 24 5.27 -0.90 4.28
CA PRO A 24 5.74 -1.07 5.65
C PRO A 24 4.54 -1.30 6.58
N ASN A 25 4.64 -2.32 7.41
CA ASN A 25 3.66 -2.73 8.41
C ASN A 25 4.00 -2.07 9.76
N HIS A 26 3.85 -0.76 9.82
CA HIS A 26 4.02 0.04 11.04
C HIS A 26 2.70 0.71 11.41
N ARG A 27 2.52 1.04 12.69
CA ARG A 27 1.31 1.72 13.19
C ARG A 27 1.12 3.11 12.58
N GLU A 28 2.22 3.81 12.33
CA GLU A 28 2.23 5.16 11.77
C GLU A 28 3.15 5.22 10.56
N ILE A 29 2.66 5.81 9.48
CA ILE A 29 3.38 5.94 8.21
C ILE A 29 3.52 7.43 7.89
N LYS A 30 4.75 7.85 7.56
CA LYS A 30 5.02 9.22 7.13
C LYS A 30 4.20 9.56 5.88
N MET A 31 3.71 10.79 5.78
CA MET A 31 2.88 11.24 4.64
C MET A 31 3.54 10.98 3.28
N GLY A 32 4.84 11.24 3.13
CA GLY A 32 5.57 10.97 1.89
C GLY A 32 5.65 9.49 1.54
N THR A 33 5.78 8.62 2.54
CA THR A 33 5.77 7.16 2.36
C THR A 33 4.40 6.68 1.93
N LEU A 34 3.33 7.17 2.58
CA LEU A 34 1.95 6.85 2.20
C LEU A 34 1.66 7.30 0.76
N SER A 35 2.03 8.53 0.40
CA SER A 35 1.86 9.06 -0.95
C SER A 35 2.60 8.22 -2.01
N GLY A 36 3.84 7.80 -1.70
CA GLY A 36 4.61 6.90 -2.58
C GLY A 36 3.95 5.54 -2.76
N ILE A 37 3.41 4.95 -1.69
CA ILE A 37 2.68 3.69 -1.73
C ILE A 37 1.43 3.80 -2.60
N LEU A 38 0.61 4.85 -2.41
CA LEU A 38 -0.61 5.07 -3.17
C LEU A 38 -0.30 5.27 -4.67
N LYS A 39 0.73 6.06 -4.98
CA LYS A 39 1.19 6.26 -6.37
C LYS A 39 1.65 4.96 -7.02
N GLN A 40 2.45 4.16 -6.33
CA GLN A 40 2.91 2.84 -6.82
C GLN A 40 1.74 1.86 -6.97
N ALA A 41 0.77 1.91 -6.06
CA ALA A 41 -0.44 1.12 -6.11
C ALA A 41 -1.40 1.57 -7.23
N GLY A 42 -1.25 2.79 -7.77
CA GLY A 42 -2.20 3.39 -8.70
C GLY A 42 -3.55 3.62 -8.06
N VAL A 43 -3.56 4.11 -6.81
CA VAL A 43 -4.74 4.40 -5.99
C VAL A 43 -4.73 5.89 -5.67
N SER A 44 -5.84 6.58 -5.86
CA SER A 44 -5.93 8.00 -5.50
C SER A 44 -6.09 8.18 -3.98
N ALA A 45 -5.77 9.37 -3.48
CA ALA A 45 -5.98 9.67 -2.06
C ALA A 45 -7.47 9.60 -1.69
N GLU A 46 -8.34 10.02 -2.60
CA GLU A 46 -9.79 9.99 -2.44
C GLU A 46 -10.32 8.56 -2.34
N GLU A 47 -9.92 7.67 -3.26
CA GLU A 47 -10.29 6.25 -3.23
C GLU A 47 -9.81 5.60 -1.92
N PHE A 48 -8.58 5.90 -1.50
CA PHE A 48 -8.05 5.40 -0.24
C PHE A 48 -8.88 5.86 0.97
N ILE A 49 -9.21 7.16 1.05
CA ILE A 49 -10.00 7.72 2.15
C ILE A 49 -11.43 7.18 2.17
N GLU A 50 -12.06 7.01 1.00
CA GLU A 50 -13.40 6.43 0.90
C GLU A 50 -13.41 5.00 1.47
N THR A 51 -12.37 4.22 1.19
CA THR A 51 -12.25 2.85 1.66
C THR A 51 -12.01 2.75 3.18
N LEU A 52 -11.42 3.78 3.80
CA LEU A 52 -11.24 3.85 5.27
C LEU A 52 -12.53 4.17 6.04
N ARG A 53 -13.54 4.72 5.37
CA ARG A 53 -14.82 5.11 5.99
C ARG A 53 -15.86 3.99 5.96
N LYS A 54 -15.56 2.88 5.29
CA LYS A 54 -16.35 1.65 5.28
C LYS A 54 -15.88 0.74 6.40
#